data_AF-A0A661F5Y0-F1
#
_entry.id   AF-A0A661F5Y0-F1
#
_cell.length_a   1.000
_cell.length_b   1.000
_cell.length_c   1.000
_cell.angle_alpha   90.00
_cell.angle_beta   90.00
_cell.angle_gamma   90.00
#
_symmetry.space_group_name_H-M   'P 1'
#
loop_
_entity.id
_entity.type
_entity.pdbx_description
1 polymer ?
#
loop_
_entity_poly.entity_id
_entity_poly.type
_entity_poly.pdbx_seq_one_letter_code
_entity_poly.pdbx_strand_id
1 'polypeptide(L)'
;MNAFTAIFITALVISYIVEQWLARKQTITVTKHRGEVPEAFKKTITLKQHQKAADYTLDKLNLGLTEGLVSTMTLLLLIFGGILNYLAIFWFQDIAFSSQLLGGVCVVLSVFIISHLVGLPVNWYQTFKLEEQYGFNKTTRGQFVKDQLLQIILMIVIAGPLIAAILWVMQYQKEYWWLIAWAILISFSLLMSWLYPVLIAPLFNKFKPLDNPELNERIQKLMDRCGFQSKGIFVMDGSR
;
A
#
# COMPACT_ATOMS: atom_id res chain seq x y z
N MET A 1 7.34 33.34 2.40
CA MET A 1 7.28 31.90 2.04
C MET A 1 8.70 31.44 1.72
N ASN A 2 9.21 30.42 2.41
CA ASN A 2 10.58 29.94 2.17
C ASN A 2 10.69 29.39 0.73
N ALA A 3 11.83 29.56 0.07
CA ALA A 3 12.04 29.09 -1.31
C ALA A 3 11.76 27.59 -1.46
N PHE A 4 12.15 26.77 -0.48
CA PHE A 4 11.86 25.34 -0.44
C PHE A 4 10.36 25.03 -0.40
N THR A 5 9.58 25.80 0.35
CA THR A 5 8.12 25.66 0.41
C THR A 5 7.48 25.96 -0.94
N ALA A 6 7.94 27.01 -1.61
CA ALA A 6 7.44 27.36 -2.94
C ALA A 6 7.76 26.24 -3.95
N ILE A 7 9.00 25.73 -3.96
CA ILE A 7 9.40 24.61 -4.82
C ILE A 7 8.55 23.37 -4.57
N PHE A 8 8.35 23.00 -3.30
CA PHE A 8 7.53 21.86 -2.91
C PHE A 8 6.08 21.98 -3.42
N ILE A 9 5.43 23.14 -3.18
CA ILE A 9 4.06 23.37 -3.62
C ILE A 9 3.97 23.36 -5.14
N THR A 10 4.91 24.01 -5.85
CA THR A 10 4.95 24.00 -7.31
C THR A 10 5.10 22.57 -7.86
N ALA A 11 6.01 21.78 -7.30
CA ALA A 11 6.19 20.38 -7.71
C ALA A 11 4.93 19.53 -7.46
N LEU A 12 4.28 19.71 -6.29
CA LEU A 12 3.04 19.02 -5.93
C LEU A 12 1.90 19.38 -6.89
N VAL A 13 1.75 20.66 -7.22
CA VAL A 13 0.73 21.14 -8.18
C VAL A 13 0.99 20.59 -9.57
N ILE A 14 2.24 20.61 -10.04
CA ILE A 14 2.62 20.03 -11.34
C ILE A 14 2.29 18.53 -11.38
N SER A 15 2.67 17.79 -10.34
CA SER A 15 2.38 16.35 -10.23
C SER A 15 0.89 16.08 -10.34
N TYR A 16 0.07 16.82 -9.57
CA TYR A 16 -1.37 16.68 -9.59
C TYR A 16 -1.98 17.01 -10.96
N ILE A 17 -1.50 18.05 -11.64
CA ILE A 17 -1.95 18.40 -13.00
C ILE A 17 -1.64 17.27 -13.99
N VAL A 18 -0.43 16.70 -13.91
CA VAL A 18 -0.02 15.59 -14.79
C VAL A 18 -0.88 14.35 -14.54
N GLU A 19 -1.15 13.99 -13.30
CA GLU A 19 -2.03 12.87 -12.95
C GLU A 19 -3.45 13.06 -13.51
N GLN A 20 -4.04 14.25 -13.32
CA GLN A 20 -5.36 14.58 -13.85
C GLN A 20 -5.39 14.53 -15.38
N TRP A 21 -4.33 14.99 -16.03
CA TRP A 21 -4.20 14.93 -17.49
C TRP A 21 -4.11 13.48 -18.01
N LEU A 22 -3.31 12.63 -17.36
CA LEU A 22 -3.20 11.21 -17.68
C LEU A 22 -4.53 10.48 -17.45
N ALA A 23 -5.18 10.75 -16.32
CA ALA A 23 -6.47 10.17 -15.99
C ALA A 23 -7.53 10.55 -17.02
N ARG A 24 -7.56 11.82 -17.44
CA ARG A 24 -8.45 12.29 -18.51
C ARG A 24 -8.18 11.58 -19.84
N LYS A 25 -6.91 11.41 -20.22
CA LYS A 25 -6.53 10.66 -21.43
C LYS A 25 -7.05 9.23 -21.39
N GLN A 26 -6.89 8.57 -20.25
CA GLN A 26 -7.39 7.21 -20.04
C GLN A 26 -8.91 7.16 -20.16
N THR A 27 -9.64 8.05 -19.47
CA THR A 27 -11.10 8.12 -19.51
C THR A 27 -11.63 8.31 -20.92
N ILE A 28 -11.04 9.23 -21.71
CA ILE A 28 -11.44 9.47 -23.10
C ILE A 28 -11.22 8.21 -23.94
N THR A 29 -10.06 7.57 -23.78
CA THR A 29 -9.70 6.38 -24.57
C THR A 29 -10.61 5.20 -24.25
N VAL A 30 -10.85 4.92 -22.97
CA VAL A 30 -11.72 3.83 -22.52
C VAL A 30 -13.16 4.06 -22.95
N THR A 31 -13.67 5.28 -22.78
CA THR A 31 -15.05 5.61 -23.19
C THR A 31 -15.24 5.47 -24.70
N LYS A 32 -14.26 5.92 -25.50
CA LYS A 32 -14.31 5.82 -26.96
C LYS A 32 -14.36 4.37 -27.46
N HIS A 33 -13.62 3.47 -26.82
CA HIS A 33 -13.53 2.06 -27.23
C HIS A 33 -14.45 1.11 -26.44
N ARG A 34 -15.33 1.64 -25.58
CA ARG A 34 -16.28 0.85 -24.79
C ARG A 34 -17.23 0.01 -25.66
N GLY A 35 -17.61 0.55 -26.82
CA GLY A 35 -18.61 -0.03 -27.71
C GLY A 35 -18.10 -1.15 -28.62
N GLU A 36 -16.78 -1.35 -28.73
CA GLU A 36 -16.20 -2.31 -29.66
C GLU A 36 -15.04 -3.07 -29.03
N VAL A 37 -15.10 -4.41 -29.12
CA VAL A 37 -13.99 -5.28 -28.72
C VAL A 37 -12.93 -5.25 -29.83
N PRO A 38 -11.63 -5.05 -29.52
CA PRO A 38 -10.58 -5.10 -30.53
C PRO A 38 -10.56 -6.44 -31.27
N GLU A 39 -10.26 -6.42 -32.57
CA GLU A 39 -10.29 -7.60 -33.47
C GLU A 39 -9.56 -8.83 -32.89
N ALA A 40 -8.39 -8.61 -32.28
CA ALA A 40 -7.59 -9.68 -31.68
C ALA A 40 -8.32 -10.45 -30.56
N PHE A 41 -9.31 -9.84 -29.90
CA PHE A 41 -9.99 -10.40 -28.73
C PHE A 41 -11.47 -10.74 -28.98
N LYS A 42 -12.03 -10.44 -30.17
CA LYS A 42 -13.45 -10.70 -30.50
C LYS A 42 -13.85 -12.16 -30.32
N LYS A 43 -12.91 -13.11 -30.46
CA LYS A 43 -13.15 -14.56 -30.31
C LYS A 43 -13.15 -15.06 -28.87
N THR A 44 -12.59 -14.30 -27.93
CA THR A 44 -12.38 -14.72 -26.53
C THR A 44 -13.19 -13.90 -25.55
N ILE A 45 -13.42 -12.62 -25.86
CA ILE A 45 -14.08 -11.67 -24.97
C ILE A 45 -15.41 -11.24 -25.59
N THR A 46 -16.49 -11.42 -24.83
CA THR A 46 -17.80 -10.93 -25.23
C THR A 46 -17.88 -9.40 -25.08
N LEU A 47 -18.71 -8.74 -25.89
CA LEU A 47 -18.94 -7.30 -25.78
C LEU A 47 -19.37 -6.88 -24.37
N LYS A 48 -20.21 -7.69 -23.70
CA LYS A 48 -20.67 -7.43 -22.33
C LYS A 48 -19.52 -7.46 -21.31
N GLN A 49 -18.58 -8.40 -21.45
CA GLN A 49 -17.39 -8.47 -20.59
C GLN A 49 -16.47 -7.27 -20.81
N HIS A 50 -16.28 -6.87 -22.08
CA HIS A 50 -15.48 -5.68 -22.43
C HIS A 50 -16.10 -4.39 -21.86
N GLN A 51 -17.42 -4.21 -21.99
CA GLN A 51 -18.13 -3.08 -21.40
C GLN A 51 -18.02 -3.06 -19.87
N LYS A 52 -18.19 -4.22 -19.22
CA LYS A 52 -17.99 -4.35 -17.76
C LYS A 52 -16.57 -3.96 -17.34
N ALA A 53 -15.55 -4.37 -18.10
CA ALA A 53 -14.16 -4.00 -17.83
C ALA A 53 -13.90 -2.50 -18.03
N ALA A 54 -14.50 -1.90 -19.07
CA ALA A 54 -14.43 -0.46 -19.30
C ALA A 54 -15.08 0.33 -18.15
N ASP A 55 -16.29 -0.06 -17.73
CA ASP A 55 -17.00 0.60 -16.61
C ASP A 55 -16.22 0.48 -15.30
N TYR A 56 -15.72 -0.71 -14.98
CA TYR A 56 -14.86 -0.93 -13.80
C TYR A 56 -13.61 -0.05 -13.83
N THR A 57 -12.97 0.08 -15.00
CA THR A 57 -11.78 0.91 -15.16
C THR A 57 -12.08 2.39 -14.89
N LEU A 58 -13.22 2.90 -15.37
CA LEU A 58 -13.64 4.28 -15.17
C LEU A 58 -13.99 4.56 -13.70
N ASP A 59 -14.76 3.67 -13.07
CA ASP A 59 -15.13 3.84 -11.66
C ASP A 59 -13.92 3.76 -10.73
N LYS A 60 -13.00 2.82 -11.01
CA LYS A 60 -11.74 2.68 -10.26
C LYS A 60 -10.84 3.91 -10.43
N LEU A 61 -10.77 4.46 -11.64
CA LEU A 61 -10.01 5.69 -11.91
C LEU A 61 -10.57 6.88 -11.12
N ASN A 62 -11.90 7.07 -11.10
CA ASN A 62 -12.53 8.14 -10.34
C ASN A 62 -12.30 8.00 -8.83
N LEU A 63 -12.36 6.77 -8.31
CA LEU A 63 -12.06 6.51 -6.91
C LEU A 63 -10.59 6.82 -6.58
N GLY A 64 -9.66 6.38 -7.43
CA GLY A 64 -8.23 6.66 -7.26
C GLY A 64 -7.90 8.15 -7.31
N LEU A 65 -8.56 8.93 -8.17
CA LEU A 65 -8.43 10.39 -8.17
C LEU A 65 -8.93 11.03 -6.86
N THR A 66 -10.03 10.50 -6.32
CA THR A 66 -10.58 10.97 -5.03
C THR A 66 -9.63 10.63 -3.88
N GLU A 67 -9.08 9.41 -3.87
CA GLU A 67 -8.07 8.97 -2.91
C GLU A 67 -6.81 9.85 -2.96
N GLY A 68 -6.31 10.12 -4.17
CA GLY A 68 -5.15 10.98 -4.39
C GLY A 68 -5.39 12.41 -3.88
N LEU A 69 -6.59 12.96 -4.11
CA LEU A 69 -6.97 14.27 -3.58
C LEU A 69 -6.99 14.27 -2.06
N VAL A 70 -7.66 13.29 -1.43
CA VAL A 70 -7.73 13.16 0.03
C VAL A 70 -6.34 13.03 0.65
N SER A 71 -5.48 12.20 0.05
CA SER A 71 -4.10 12.00 0.48
C SER A 71 -3.26 13.28 0.37
N THR A 72 -3.42 14.01 -0.74
CA THR A 72 -2.76 15.30 -0.95
C THR A 72 -3.21 16.35 0.06
N MET A 73 -4.52 16.43 0.33
CA MET A 73 -5.05 17.36 1.33
C MET A 73 -4.56 17.00 2.73
N THR A 74 -4.48 15.71 3.06
CA THR A 74 -3.95 15.24 4.34
C THR A 74 -2.48 15.62 4.49
N LEU A 75 -1.67 15.45 3.43
CA LEU A 75 -0.28 15.89 3.41
C LEU A 75 -0.15 17.41 3.66
N LEU A 76 -0.96 18.22 2.97
CA LEU A 76 -0.96 19.67 3.15
C LEU A 76 -1.40 20.08 4.56
N LEU A 77 -2.41 19.41 5.14
CA LEU A 77 -2.85 19.65 6.52
C LEU A 77 -1.80 19.21 7.55
N LEU A 78 -1.09 18.11 7.30
CA LEU A 78 0.02 17.69 8.17
C LEU A 78 1.14 18.72 8.20
N ILE A 79 1.56 19.20 7.03
CA ILE A 79 2.70 20.12 6.88
C ILE A 79 2.32 21.56 7.26
N PHE A 80 1.23 22.09 6.70
CA PHE A 80 0.84 23.51 6.83
C PHE A 80 -0.30 23.73 7.83
N GLY A 81 -1.13 22.73 8.08
CA GLY A 81 -2.22 22.80 9.06
C GLY A 81 -1.76 22.69 10.51
N GLY A 82 -0.45 22.53 10.77
CA GLY A 82 0.12 22.52 12.11
C GLY A 82 -0.07 21.20 12.87
N ILE A 83 -0.66 20.17 12.25
CA ILE A 83 -0.90 18.87 12.89
C ILE A 83 0.43 18.22 13.31
N LEU A 84 1.48 18.30 12.47
CA LEU A 84 2.80 17.79 12.85
C LEU A 84 3.37 18.48 14.10
N ASN A 85 3.20 19.80 14.19
CA ASN A 85 3.66 20.57 15.36
C ASN A 85 2.84 20.21 16.60
N TYR A 86 1.52 20.06 16.45
CA TYR A 86 0.65 19.60 17.53
C TYR A 86 1.05 18.22 18.04
N LEU A 87 1.27 17.25 17.14
CA LEU A 87 1.74 15.91 17.52
C LEU A 87 3.10 15.96 18.22
N ALA A 88 4.03 16.79 17.73
CA ALA A 88 5.32 16.96 18.38
C ALA A 88 5.16 17.50 19.80
N ILE A 89 4.41 18.59 20.00
CA ILE A 89 4.16 19.15 21.34
C ILE A 89 3.50 18.12 22.25
N PHE A 90 2.46 17.44 21.76
CA PHE A 90 1.73 16.43 22.53
C PHE A 90 2.63 15.30 23.05
N TRP A 91 3.47 14.73 22.17
CA TRP A 91 4.33 13.61 22.54
C TRP A 91 5.57 14.02 23.35
N PHE A 92 6.13 15.20 23.09
CA PHE A 92 7.35 15.66 23.77
C PHE A 92 7.07 16.42 25.07
N GLN A 93 5.94 17.14 25.19
CA GLN A 93 5.64 18.01 26.33
C GLN A 93 4.50 17.46 27.20
N ASP A 94 3.37 17.07 26.62
CA ASP A 94 2.17 16.70 27.41
C ASP A 94 2.26 15.29 27.99
N ILE A 95 2.74 14.33 27.19
CA ILE A 95 2.96 12.95 27.63
C ILE A 95 4.32 12.80 28.34
N ALA A 96 5.20 13.81 28.22
CA ALA A 96 6.50 13.91 28.87
C ALA A 96 7.31 12.60 28.83
N PHE A 97 7.49 12.01 27.65
CA PHE A 97 8.41 10.89 27.51
C PHE A 97 9.80 11.33 27.99
N SER A 98 10.35 10.63 28.99
CA SER A 98 11.69 10.91 29.52
C SER A 98 12.80 10.72 28.47
N SER A 99 12.49 10.12 27.32
CA SER A 99 13.43 9.92 26.22
C SER A 99 12.96 10.64 24.95
N GLN A 100 13.85 11.46 24.40
CA GLN A 100 13.65 12.15 23.12
C GLN A 100 13.45 11.16 21.95
N LEU A 101 13.98 9.95 22.08
CA LEU A 101 13.81 8.87 21.10
C LEU A 101 12.34 8.41 21.02
N LEU A 102 11.71 8.09 22.16
CA LEU A 102 10.32 7.59 22.16
C LEU A 102 9.34 8.64 21.62
N GLY A 103 9.52 9.91 22.00
CA GLY A 103 8.70 11.00 21.46
C GLY A 103 8.78 11.08 19.93
N GLY A 104 9.99 10.98 19.36
CA GLY A 104 10.18 10.97 17.90
C GLY A 104 9.53 9.78 17.21
N VAL A 105 9.65 8.58 17.78
CA VAL A 105 8.98 7.38 17.26
C VAL A 105 7.46 7.54 17.28
N CYS A 106 6.89 8.02 18.39
CA CYS A 106 5.45 8.22 18.53
C CYS A 106 4.90 9.25 17.56
N VAL A 107 5.63 10.34 17.30
CA VAL A 107 5.25 11.34 16.29
C VAL A 107 5.16 10.69 14.91
N VAL A 108 6.18 9.96 14.49
CA VAL A 108 6.21 9.31 13.17
C VAL A 108 5.10 8.26 13.04
N LEU A 109 4.92 7.41 14.06
CA LEU A 109 3.83 6.42 14.08
C LEU A 109 2.45 7.08 14.05
N SER A 110 2.26 8.21 14.73
CA SER A 110 1.00 8.95 14.71
C SER A 110 0.66 9.44 13.31
N VAL A 111 1.65 9.95 12.57
CA VAL A 111 1.46 10.36 11.17
C VAL A 111 0.99 9.18 10.32
N PHE A 112 1.65 8.02 10.44
CA PHE A 112 1.23 6.80 9.72
C PHE A 112 -0.20 6.38 10.07
N ILE A 113 -0.55 6.39 11.35
CA ILE A 113 -1.89 6.01 11.83
C ILE A 113 -2.94 6.99 11.29
N ILE A 114 -2.69 8.30 11.38
CA ILE A 114 -3.63 9.32 10.86
C ILE A 114 -3.83 9.13 9.36
N SER A 115 -2.75 9.00 8.58
CA SER A 115 -2.84 8.78 7.14
C SER A 115 -3.62 7.50 6.80
N HIS A 116 -3.40 6.42 7.53
CA HIS A 116 -4.12 5.17 7.35
C HIS A 116 -5.62 5.31 7.68
N LEU A 117 -5.96 5.97 8.79
CA LEU A 117 -7.34 6.21 9.20
C LEU A 117 -8.09 7.11 8.22
N VAL A 118 -7.43 8.12 7.64
CA VAL A 118 -8.03 8.99 6.62
C VAL A 118 -8.26 8.24 5.31
N GLY A 119 -7.42 7.27 4.96
CA GLY A 119 -7.62 6.40 3.79
C GLY A 119 -8.69 5.31 3.99
N LEU A 120 -8.99 4.94 5.24
CA LEU A 120 -9.91 3.85 5.57
C LEU A 120 -11.31 3.99 4.95
N PRO A 121 -11.98 5.16 4.96
CA PRO A 121 -13.27 5.35 4.29
C PRO A 121 -13.22 5.07 2.79
N VAL A 122 -12.11 5.42 2.12
CA VAL A 122 -11.92 5.18 0.69
C VAL A 122 -11.73 3.68 0.43
N ASN A 123 -10.91 3.01 1.23
CA ASN A 123 -10.71 1.55 1.17
C ASN A 123 -12.01 0.77 1.43
N TRP A 124 -12.83 1.25 2.36
CA TRP A 124 -14.15 0.68 2.63
C TRP A 124 -15.08 0.82 1.43
N TYR A 125 -15.14 2.02 0.84
CA TYR A 125 -15.93 2.27 -0.36
C TYR A 125 -15.46 1.40 -1.54
N GLN A 126 -14.15 1.28 -1.71
CA GLN A 126 -13.57 0.42 -2.73
C GLN A 126 -14.03 -1.03 -2.55
N THR A 127 -13.87 -1.59 -1.36
CA THR A 127 -14.15 -3.01 -1.11
C THR A 127 -15.64 -3.34 -1.17
N PHE A 128 -16.46 -2.58 -0.42
CA PHE A 128 -17.87 -2.95 -0.20
C PHE A 128 -18.86 -2.31 -1.15
N LYS A 129 -18.43 -1.36 -2.00
CA LYS A 129 -19.29 -0.76 -3.02
C LYS A 129 -18.73 -0.97 -4.42
N LEU A 130 -17.49 -0.55 -4.68
CA LEU A 130 -16.90 -0.71 -6.00
C LEU A 130 -16.70 -2.19 -6.35
N GLU A 131 -15.87 -2.92 -5.61
CA GLU A 131 -15.57 -4.33 -5.91
C GLU A 131 -16.81 -5.23 -5.79
N GLU A 132 -17.73 -4.91 -4.86
CA GLU A 132 -19.02 -5.60 -4.72
C GLU A 132 -19.92 -5.41 -5.95
N GLN A 133 -20.04 -4.18 -6.48
CA GLN A 133 -20.83 -3.88 -7.68
C GLN A 133 -20.38 -4.69 -8.90
N TYR A 134 -19.08 -4.98 -8.99
CA TYR A 134 -18.51 -5.78 -10.07
C TYR A 134 -18.40 -7.28 -9.74
N GLY A 135 -18.80 -7.70 -8.53
CA GLY A 135 -18.79 -9.10 -8.08
C GLY A 135 -17.39 -9.66 -7.78
N PHE A 136 -16.41 -8.77 -7.58
CA PHE A 136 -15.03 -9.13 -7.23
C PHE A 136 -14.81 -9.23 -5.73
N ASN A 137 -15.62 -8.56 -4.90
CA ASN A 137 -15.48 -8.65 -3.46
C ASN A 137 -15.73 -10.09 -2.96
N LYS A 138 -14.78 -10.59 -2.17
CA LYS A 138 -14.89 -11.87 -1.43
C LYS A 138 -14.70 -11.68 0.08
N THR A 139 -14.39 -10.46 0.50
CA THR A 139 -14.08 -10.11 1.89
C THR A 139 -15.35 -9.72 2.65
N THR A 140 -15.44 -10.16 3.91
CA THR A 140 -16.54 -9.78 4.81
C THR A 140 -16.16 -8.55 5.63
N ARG A 141 -17.15 -7.81 6.16
CA ARG A 141 -16.90 -6.63 7.01
C ARG A 141 -16.05 -6.96 8.25
N GLY A 142 -16.27 -8.13 8.86
CA GLY A 142 -15.49 -8.58 10.02
C GLY A 142 -14.05 -8.91 9.65
N GLN A 143 -13.83 -9.57 8.51
CA GLN A 143 -12.50 -9.87 8.00
C GLN A 143 -11.75 -8.58 7.65
N PHE A 144 -12.40 -7.63 6.99
CA PHE A 144 -11.81 -6.32 6.67
C PHE A 144 -11.31 -5.60 7.93
N VAL A 145 -12.15 -5.45 8.97
CA VAL A 145 -11.75 -4.77 10.21
C VAL A 145 -10.60 -5.50 10.90
N LYS A 146 -10.65 -6.85 10.93
CA LYS A 146 -9.56 -7.66 11.49
C LYS A 146 -8.25 -7.42 10.74
N ASP A 147 -8.28 -7.35 9.41
CA ASP A 147 -7.09 -7.15 8.59
C ASP A 147 -6.54 -5.74 8.76
N GLN A 148 -7.39 -4.71 8.87
CA GLN A 148 -6.94 -3.34 9.19
C GLN A 148 -6.26 -3.28 10.55
N LEU A 149 -6.85 -3.89 11.59
CA LEU A 149 -6.24 -3.92 12.93
C LEU A 149 -4.90 -4.68 12.92
N LEU A 150 -4.83 -5.82 12.24
CA LEU A 150 -3.61 -6.59 12.11
C LEU A 150 -2.53 -5.81 11.35
N GLN A 151 -2.89 -5.08 10.29
CA GLN A 151 -1.98 -4.19 9.56
C GLN A 151 -1.41 -3.09 10.46
N ILE A 152 -2.25 -2.44 11.27
CA ILE A 152 -1.80 -1.40 12.21
C ILE A 152 -0.85 -1.98 13.25
N ILE A 153 -1.19 -3.14 13.84
CA ILE A 153 -0.36 -3.80 14.84
C ILE A 153 1.00 -4.18 14.25
N LEU A 154 1.01 -4.82 13.07
CA LEU A 154 2.25 -5.19 12.39
C LEU A 154 3.07 -3.97 12.01
N MET A 155 2.44 -2.88 11.55
CA MET A 155 3.11 -1.62 11.27
C MET A 155 3.81 -1.09 12.53
N ILE A 156 3.13 -1.05 13.68
CA ILE A 156 3.73 -0.57 14.93
C ILE A 156 4.87 -1.50 15.40
N VAL A 157 4.65 -2.81 15.40
CA VAL A 157 5.62 -3.80 15.89
C VAL A 157 6.86 -3.89 15.02
N ILE A 158 6.73 -3.68 13.71
CA ILE A 158 7.82 -3.79 12.75
C ILE A 158 8.48 -2.42 12.51
N ALA A 159 7.71 -1.40 12.16
CA ALA A 159 8.25 -0.08 11.86
C ALA A 159 8.70 0.66 13.13
N GLY A 160 8.05 0.47 14.27
CA GLY A 160 8.40 1.13 15.54
C GLY A 160 9.87 0.89 15.93
N PRO A 161 10.33 -0.37 16.08
CA PRO A 161 11.73 -0.68 16.37
C PRO A 161 12.70 -0.19 15.28
N LEU A 162 12.30 -0.25 14.01
CA LEU A 162 13.13 0.23 12.91
C LEU A 162 13.34 1.75 12.98
N ILE A 163 12.26 2.52 13.19
CA ILE A 163 12.31 3.97 13.38
C ILE A 163 13.14 4.30 14.62
N ALA A 164 12.92 3.58 15.73
CA ALA A 164 13.69 3.74 16.96
C ALA A 164 15.19 3.54 16.72
N ALA A 165 15.58 2.49 16.00
CA ALA A 165 16.97 2.21 15.66
C ALA A 165 17.60 3.32 14.82
N ILE A 166 16.88 3.81 13.80
CA ILE A 166 17.37 4.90 12.94
C ILE A 166 17.54 6.19 13.75
N LEU A 167 16.53 6.58 14.54
CA LEU A 167 16.59 7.77 15.39
C LEU A 167 17.69 7.66 16.45
N TRP A 168 17.91 6.48 17.01
CA TRP A 168 19.00 6.22 17.93
C TRP A 168 20.37 6.44 17.27
N VAL A 169 20.58 5.89 16.07
CA VAL A 169 21.81 6.08 15.31
C VAL A 169 22.05 7.56 14.99
N MET A 170 21.00 8.30 14.63
CA MET A 170 21.07 9.75 14.40
C MET A 170 21.45 10.55 15.66
N GLN A 171 21.05 10.07 16.85
CA GLN A 171 21.41 10.72 18.11
C GLN A 171 22.87 10.44 18.51
N TYR A 172 23.34 9.21 18.30
CA TYR A 172 24.65 8.77 18.78
C TYR A 172 25.80 9.10 17.81
N GLN A 173 25.59 8.93 16.51
CA GLN A 173 26.55 9.25 15.45
C GLN A 173 26.06 10.50 14.70
N LYS A 174 26.94 11.47 14.44
CA LYS A 174 26.56 12.71 13.74
C LYS A 174 27.13 12.81 12.33
N GLU A 175 28.27 12.17 12.07
CA GLU A 175 28.98 12.30 10.80
C GLU A 175 28.64 11.15 9.83
N TYR A 176 28.59 9.92 10.33
CA TYR A 176 28.37 8.71 9.51
C TYR A 176 27.03 8.00 9.80
N TRP A 177 26.08 8.67 10.48
CA TRP A 177 24.79 8.09 10.84
C TRP A 177 24.01 7.57 9.63
N TRP A 178 24.14 8.25 8.49
CA TRP A 178 23.42 7.91 7.27
C TRP A 178 23.92 6.60 6.67
N LEU A 179 25.22 6.29 6.75
CA LEU A 179 25.79 5.01 6.32
C LEU A 179 25.28 3.86 7.19
N ILE A 180 25.24 4.07 8.50
CA ILE A 180 24.75 3.07 9.45
C ILE A 180 23.24 2.86 9.26
N ALA A 181 22.46 3.94 9.14
CA ALA A 181 21.03 3.87 8.87
C ALA A 181 20.74 3.17 7.53
N TRP A 182 21.53 3.45 6.49
CA TRP A 182 21.44 2.74 5.22
C TRP A 182 21.74 1.24 5.36
N ALA A 183 22.79 0.88 6.09
CA ALA A 183 23.12 -0.53 6.35
C ALA A 183 22.02 -1.25 7.14
N ILE A 184 21.41 -0.58 8.13
CA ILE A 184 20.25 -1.09 8.87
C ILE A 184 19.07 -1.30 7.91
N LEU A 185 18.74 -0.31 7.08
CA LEU A 185 17.63 -0.38 6.13
C LEU A 185 17.82 -1.50 5.11
N ILE A 186 19.02 -1.70 4.57
CA ILE A 186 19.32 -2.81 3.66
C ILE A 186 19.18 -4.15 4.38
N SER A 187 19.80 -4.29 5.55
CA SER A 187 19.74 -5.53 6.32
C SER A 187 18.30 -5.88 6.68
N PHE A 188 17.52 -4.88 7.08
CA PHE A 188 16.10 -5.01 7.35
C PHE A 188 15.29 -5.37 6.09
N SER A 189 15.57 -4.74 4.94
CA SER A 189 14.90 -5.05 3.67
C SER A 189 15.17 -6.48 3.21
N LEU A 190 16.42 -6.95 3.31
CA LEU A 190 16.79 -8.34 3.04
C LEU A 190 16.09 -9.31 3.99
N LEU A 191 16.07 -8.99 5.29
CA LEU A 191 15.34 -9.78 6.27
C LEU A 191 13.84 -9.83 5.94
N MET A 192 13.23 -8.71 5.58
CA MET A 192 11.81 -8.65 5.21
C MET A 192 11.50 -9.40 3.92
N SER A 193 12.42 -9.46 2.96
CA SER A 193 12.23 -10.23 1.72
C SER A 193 11.98 -11.72 1.98
N TRP A 194 12.57 -12.24 3.06
CA TRP A 194 12.35 -13.60 3.54
C TRP A 194 11.23 -13.68 4.59
N LEU A 195 11.19 -12.75 5.55
CA LEU A 195 10.23 -12.74 6.65
C LEU A 195 8.79 -12.55 6.18
N TYR A 196 8.59 -11.72 5.14
CA TYR A 196 7.26 -11.41 4.62
C TYR A 196 6.50 -12.65 4.14
N PRO A 197 7.00 -13.45 3.18
CA PRO A 197 6.28 -14.65 2.73
C PRO A 197 6.17 -15.73 3.82
N VAL A 198 7.14 -15.81 4.74
CA VAL A 198 7.20 -16.89 5.74
C VAL A 198 6.32 -16.64 6.96
N LEU A 199 6.29 -15.40 7.48
CA LEU A 199 5.57 -15.07 8.71
C LEU A 199 4.43 -14.09 8.50
N ILE A 200 4.61 -13.08 7.65
CA ILE A 200 3.62 -11.99 7.53
C ILE A 200 2.44 -12.43 6.66
N ALA A 201 2.70 -12.96 5.46
CA ALA A 201 1.66 -13.38 4.53
C ALA A 201 0.71 -14.45 5.12
N PRO A 202 1.18 -15.45 5.90
CA PRO A 202 0.31 -16.44 6.54
C PRO A 202 -0.62 -15.89 7.63
N LEU A 203 -0.34 -14.70 8.19
CA LEU A 203 -1.24 -14.07 9.16
C LEU A 203 -2.52 -13.54 8.48
N PHE A 204 -2.41 -13.17 7.20
CA PHE A 204 -3.52 -12.68 6.40
C PHE A 204 -4.21 -13.81 5.63
N ASN A 205 -3.43 -14.72 5.05
CA ASN A 205 -3.93 -15.72 4.11
C ASN A 205 -3.61 -17.14 4.54
N LYS A 206 -4.52 -18.07 4.22
CA LYS A 206 -4.28 -19.50 4.44
C LYS A 206 -3.57 -20.09 3.22
N PHE A 207 -2.46 -20.78 3.48
CA PHE A 207 -1.73 -21.55 2.49
C PHE A 207 -2.05 -23.03 2.68
N LYS A 208 -2.53 -23.69 1.63
CA LYS A 208 -2.76 -25.14 1.61
C LYS A 208 -1.87 -25.80 0.55
N PRO A 209 -1.40 -27.04 0.76
CA PRO A 209 -0.71 -27.76 -0.30
C PRO A 209 -1.63 -27.92 -1.52
N LEU A 210 -1.05 -28.01 -2.71
CA LEU A 210 -1.80 -28.24 -3.94
C LEU A 210 -2.44 -29.65 -3.92
N ASP A 211 -3.76 -29.70 -3.81
CA ASP A 211 -4.51 -30.97 -3.71
C ASP A 211 -4.61 -31.75 -5.04
N ASN A 212 -4.26 -31.14 -6.18
CA ASN A 212 -4.33 -31.81 -7.50
C ASN A 212 -3.00 -32.54 -7.82
N PRO A 213 -2.94 -33.88 -7.77
CA PRO A 213 -1.70 -34.63 -7.97
C PRO A 213 -1.17 -34.54 -9.40
N GLU A 214 -2.04 -34.51 -10.41
CA GLU A 214 -1.63 -34.44 -11.82
C GLU A 214 -0.99 -33.08 -12.15
N LEU A 215 -1.60 -31.99 -11.64
CA LEU A 215 -1.04 -30.65 -11.80
C LEU A 215 0.27 -30.49 -11.03
N ASN A 216 0.36 -31.05 -9.82
CA ASN A 216 1.57 -31.04 -9.01
C ASN A 216 2.73 -31.72 -9.74
N GLU A 217 2.50 -32.92 -10.30
CA GLU A 217 3.52 -33.65 -11.07
C GLU A 217 3.98 -32.88 -12.32
N ARG A 218 3.04 -32.25 -13.05
CA ARG A 218 3.37 -31.41 -14.22
C ARG A 218 4.26 -30.22 -13.84
N ILE A 219 3.96 -29.55 -12.73
CA ILE A 219 4.77 -28.42 -12.25
C ILE A 219 6.14 -28.92 -11.79
N GLN A 220 6.20 -30.04 -11.07
CA GLN A 220 7.46 -30.65 -10.63
C GLN A 220 8.41 -30.94 -11.81
N LYS A 221 7.90 -31.59 -12.86
CA LYS A 221 8.67 -31.85 -14.10
C LYS A 221 9.19 -30.58 -14.76
N LEU A 222 8.39 -29.50 -14.73
CA LEU A 222 8.81 -28.22 -15.29
C LEU A 222 9.90 -27.56 -14.43
N MET A 223 9.78 -27.63 -13.10
CA MET A 223 10.81 -27.14 -12.17
C MET A 223 12.13 -27.88 -12.35
N ASP A 224 12.08 -29.21 -12.48
CA ASP A 224 13.26 -30.05 -12.70
C ASP A 224 13.96 -29.69 -14.03
N ARG A 225 13.20 -29.49 -15.11
CA ARG A 225 13.74 -29.05 -16.41
C ARG A 225 14.43 -27.68 -16.35
N CYS A 226 13.97 -26.80 -15.48
CA CYS A 226 14.54 -25.47 -15.29
C CYS A 226 15.64 -25.44 -14.21
N GLY A 227 15.95 -26.57 -13.56
CA GLY A 227 16.91 -26.64 -12.46
C GLY A 227 16.45 -25.91 -11.19
N PHE A 228 15.13 -25.72 -11.02
CA PHE A 228 14.55 -24.99 -9.90
C PHE A 228 14.16 -25.96 -8.78
N GLN A 229 14.65 -25.73 -7.56
CA GLN A 229 14.29 -26.53 -6.40
C GLN A 229 13.17 -25.86 -5.60
N SER A 230 12.09 -26.59 -5.35
CA SER A 230 10.97 -26.13 -4.51
C SER A 230 10.77 -27.06 -3.31
N LYS A 231 10.48 -26.46 -2.15
CA LYS A 231 10.11 -27.19 -0.90
C LYS A 231 8.60 -27.48 -0.80
N GLY A 232 7.85 -27.27 -1.88
CA GLY A 232 6.42 -27.57 -1.96
C GLY A 232 5.65 -26.54 -2.76
N ILE A 233 4.50 -26.96 -3.31
CA ILE A 233 3.60 -26.08 -4.05
C ILE A 233 2.37 -25.83 -3.18
N PHE A 234 2.14 -24.56 -2.85
CA PHE A 234 1.04 -24.14 -2.02
C PHE A 234 0.08 -23.24 -2.81
N VAL A 235 -1.20 -23.42 -2.58
CA VAL A 235 -2.26 -22.55 -3.09
C VAL A 235 -2.65 -21.59 -1.96
N MET A 236 -2.59 -20.29 -2.25
CA MET A 236 -3.10 -19.25 -1.37
C MET A 236 -4.62 -19.13 -1.55
N ASP A 237 -5.36 -19.20 -0.44
CA ASP A 237 -6.79 -18.94 -0.44
C ASP A 237 -7.08 -17.44 -0.52
N GLY A 238 -7.15 -16.91 -1.73
CA GLY A 238 -7.47 -15.50 -2.01
C GLY A 238 -8.97 -15.17 -1.97
N SER A 239 -9.80 -16.04 -1.41
CA SER A 239 -11.25 -15.81 -1.27
C SER A 239 -11.64 -15.10 0.02
N ARG A 240 -10.67 -14.55 0.76
CA ARG A 240 -10.84 -13.83 2.03
C ARG A 240 -10.38 -12.39 1.90
#